data_AF-A0A5S3R7I0-F1
#
_entry.id   AF-A0A5S3R7I0-F1
#
_cell.length_a   1.000
_cell.length_b   1.000
_cell.length_c   1.000
_cell.angle_alpha   90.00
_cell.angle_beta   90.00
_cell.angle_gamma   90.00
#
_symmetry.space_group_name_H-M   'P 1'
#
loop_
_entity.id
_entity.type
_entity.pdbx_description
1 polymer ?
#
loop_
_entity_poly.entity_id
_entity_poly.type
_entity_poly.pdbx_seq_one_letter_code
_entity_poly.pdbx_strand_id
1 'polypeptide(L)'
;MVVIKFYNKEGLIEGYIQTPIKPVHTMVFVVEGKLALELNITDQATASRGCGVSRENVHKWLWEKGNELFLIESFSYQTRITITANDVMNGNIVTPFGNLQMEEI
;
A
#
# COMPACT_ATOMS: atom_id res chain seq x y z
N MET A 1 13.04 -4.40 15.45
CA MET A 1 12.91 -5.72 14.78
C MET A 1 11.67 -5.65 13.92
N VAL A 2 11.80 -5.81 12.61
CA VAL A 2 10.65 -5.80 11.70
C VAL A 2 9.99 -7.18 11.77
N VAL A 3 8.70 -7.22 12.12
CA VAL A 3 7.92 -8.46 12.05
C VAL A 3 7.20 -8.47 10.72
N ILE A 4 7.52 -9.46 9.89
CA ILE A 4 6.86 -9.74 8.62
C ILE A 4 5.76 -10.76 8.86
N LYS A 5 4.53 -10.44 8.47
CA LYS A 5 3.40 -11.37 8.49
C LYS A 5 2.83 -11.50 7.09
N PHE A 6 2.82 -12.71 6.55
CA PHE A 6 2.16 -13.00 5.28
C PHE A 6 0.65 -12.70 5.40
N TYR A 7 0.12 -11.97 4.42
CA TYR A 7 -1.24 -11.46 4.44
C TYR A 7 -2.14 -12.18 3.43
N ASN A 8 -1.73 -12.23 2.15
CA ASN A 8 -2.48 -12.90 1.09
C ASN A 8 -1.55 -13.33 -0.05
N LYS A 9 -1.96 -14.33 -0.83
CA LYS A 9 -1.27 -14.80 -2.03
C LYS A 9 -2.30 -15.09 -3.12
N GLU A 10 -2.18 -14.41 -4.26
CA GLU A 10 -3.04 -14.62 -5.43
C GLU A 10 -2.16 -14.75 -6.67
N GLY A 11 -2.15 -15.93 -7.28
CA GLY A 11 -1.29 -16.25 -8.41
C GLY A 11 0.21 -16.12 -8.07
N LEU A 12 0.90 -15.24 -8.79
CA LEU A 12 2.34 -14.96 -8.63
C LEU A 12 2.64 -13.81 -7.63
N ILE A 13 1.59 -13.15 -7.12
CA ILE A 13 1.73 -12.00 -6.21
C ILE A 13 1.59 -12.48 -4.77
N GLU A 14 2.56 -12.13 -3.94
CA GLU A 14 2.58 -12.38 -2.50
C GLU A 14 2.58 -11.06 -1.74
N GLY A 15 1.65 -10.90 -0.80
CA GLY A 15 1.53 -9.72 0.05
C GLY A 15 1.88 -10.02 1.51
N TYR A 16 2.68 -9.16 2.13
CA TYR A 16 2.93 -9.24 3.56
C TYR A 16 2.91 -7.88 4.24
N ILE A 17 2.43 -7.88 5.48
CA ILE A 17 2.42 -6.71 6.34
C ILE A 17 3.82 -6.53 6.92
N GLN A 18 4.36 -5.33 6.76
CA GLN A 18 5.56 -4.90 7.44
C GLN A 18 5.15 -4.08 8.67
N THR A 19 5.45 -4.61 9.85
CA THR A 19 5.08 -3.91 11.10
C THR A 19 5.90 -2.62 11.23
N PRO A 20 5.26 -1.46 11.48
CA PRO A 20 5.91 -0.17 11.36
C PRO A 20 7.08 0.06 12.32
N ILE A 21 8.07 0.80 11.83
CA ILE A 21 9.05 1.56 12.65
C ILE A 21 8.62 3.05 12.77
N LYS A 22 7.64 3.48 11.96
CA LYS A 22 7.11 4.85 11.80
C LYS A 22 5.57 4.83 11.82
N PRO A 23 4.84 5.95 11.97
CA PRO A 23 3.37 5.95 11.99
C PRO A 23 2.75 5.77 10.57
N VAL A 24 3.01 4.61 9.98
CA VAL A 24 2.53 4.20 8.65
C VAL A 24 2.10 2.74 8.68
N HIS A 25 1.07 2.40 7.93
CA HIS A 25 0.71 1.03 7.60
C HIS A 25 1.33 0.64 6.28
N THR A 26 2.02 -0.50 6.24
CA THR A 26 2.79 -0.94 5.07
C THR A 26 2.35 -2.33 4.62
N MET A 27 2.06 -2.44 3.33
CA MET A 27 1.91 -3.71 2.61
C MET A 27 3.03 -3.83 1.57
N VAL A 28 3.78 -4.92 1.64
CA VAL A 28 4.82 -5.22 0.66
C VAL A 28 4.32 -6.30 -0.27
N PHE A 29 4.54 -6.09 -1.56
CA PHE A 29 4.16 -7.00 -2.64
C PHE A 29 5.42 -7.54 -3.30
N VAL A 30 5.45 -8.85 -3.43
CA VAL A 30 6.51 -9.62 -4.07
C VAL A 30 5.91 -10.35 -5.27
N VAL A 31 6.61 -10.27 -6.40
CA VAL A 31 6.26 -10.99 -7.63
C VAL A 31 7.44 -11.87 -8.00
N GLU A 32 7.21 -13.18 -8.12
CA GLU A 32 8.24 -14.17 -8.43
C GLU A 32 9.47 -14.11 -7.50
N GLY A 33 9.24 -13.85 -6.21
CA GLY A 33 10.30 -13.77 -5.20
C GLY A 33 11.10 -12.46 -5.21
N LYS A 34 10.73 -11.48 -6.04
CA LYS A 34 11.33 -10.14 -6.08
C LYS A 34 10.39 -9.09 -5.53
N LEU A 35 10.93 -8.15 -4.76
CA LEU A 35 10.21 -6.95 -4.33
C LEU A 35 9.69 -6.18 -5.55
N ALA A 36 8.38 -6.02 -5.63
CA ALA A 36 7.72 -5.29 -6.70
C ALA A 36 7.23 -3.93 -6.22
N LEU A 37 6.46 -3.89 -5.13
CA LEU A 37 5.83 -2.68 -4.60
C LEU A 37 5.85 -2.67 -3.07
N GLU A 38 6.21 -1.54 -2.48
CA GLU A 38 5.94 -1.22 -1.07
C GLU A 38 4.84 -0.16 -1.02
N LEU A 39 3.62 -0.54 -0.64
CA LEU A 39 2.48 0.38 -0.56
C LEU A 39 2.26 0.79 0.90
N ASN A 40 2.36 2.09 1.12
CA ASN A 40 2.25 2.71 2.44
C ASN A 40 1.02 3.60 2.51
N ILE A 41 0.39 3.66 3.68
CA ILE A 41 -0.58 4.70 4.02
C ILE A 41 -0.27 5.26 5.40
N THR A 42 -0.30 6.59 5.55
CA THR A 42 0.03 7.22 6.83
C THR A 42 -1.07 7.00 7.87
N ASP A 43 -0.69 6.91 9.15
CA ASP A 43 -1.66 6.79 10.25
C ASP A 43 -2.60 8.01 10.33
N GLN A 44 -2.14 9.17 9.85
CA GLN A 44 -2.96 10.38 9.75
C GLN A 44 -4.08 10.21 8.71
N ALA A 45 -3.80 9.52 7.59
CA ALA A 45 -4.82 9.21 6.60
C ALA A 45 -5.92 8.34 7.21
N THR A 46 -5.55 7.27 7.92
CA THR A 46 -6.55 6.37 8.56
C THR A 46 -7.29 7.02 9.73
N ALA A 47 -6.72 8.05 10.35
CA ALA A 47 -7.38 8.86 11.37
C ALA A 47 -8.34 9.93 10.80
N SER A 48 -8.20 10.28 9.51
CA SER A 48 -9.07 11.26 8.86
C SER A 48 -10.44 10.65 8.54
N ARG A 49 -11.53 11.30 8.99
CA ARG A 49 -12.90 10.84 8.69
C ARG A 49 -13.20 10.81 7.19
N GLY A 50 -12.56 11.68 6.40
CA GLY A 50 -12.76 11.75 4.95
C GLY A 50 -12.08 10.63 4.17
N CYS A 51 -11.07 9.97 4.75
CA CYS A 51 -10.32 8.90 4.09
C CYS A 51 -11.18 7.65 3.88
N GLY A 52 -12.10 7.35 4.79
CA GLY A 52 -12.98 6.16 4.68
C GLY A 52 -12.26 4.82 4.86
N VAL A 53 -10.98 4.81 5.25
CA VAL A 53 -10.19 3.60 5.55
C VAL A 53 -9.96 3.50 7.04
N SER A 54 -10.55 2.50 7.70
CA SER A 54 -10.33 2.25 9.13
C SER A 54 -9.01 1.55 9.38
N ARG A 55 -8.41 1.76 10.56
CA ARG A 55 -7.18 1.06 10.98
C ARG A 55 -7.32 -0.46 10.98
N GLU A 56 -8.51 -0.98 11.28
CA GLU A 56 -8.79 -2.41 11.29
C GLU A 56 -8.75 -3.03 9.89
N ASN A 57 -9.15 -2.25 8.87
CA ASN A 57 -9.25 -2.72 7.49
C ASN A 57 -8.12 -2.21 6.59
N VAL A 58 -7.19 -1.40 7.12
CA VAL A 58 -6.15 -0.72 6.33
C VAL A 58 -5.29 -1.69 5.53
N HIS A 59 -4.89 -2.83 6.10
CA HIS A 59 -4.08 -3.81 5.38
C HIS A 59 -4.88 -4.53 4.27
N LYS A 60 -6.17 -4.78 4.50
CA LYS A 60 -7.06 -5.31 3.46
C LYS A 60 -7.21 -4.34 2.31
N TRP A 61 -7.43 -3.07 2.65
CA TRP A 61 -7.54 -1.99 1.69
C TRP A 61 -6.24 -1.82 0.89
N LEU A 62 -5.08 -1.86 1.55
CA LEU A 62 -3.77 -1.81 0.90
C LEU A 62 -3.58 -2.99 -0.07
N TRP A 63 -3.98 -4.20 0.32
CA TRP A 63 -3.94 -5.36 -0.57
C TRP A 63 -4.78 -5.15 -1.82
N GLU A 64 -6.05 -4.76 -1.66
CA GLU A 64 -6.98 -4.52 -2.77
C GLU A 64 -6.45 -3.44 -3.71
N LYS A 65 -5.93 -2.32 -3.19
CA LYS A 65 -5.35 -1.25 -4.00
C LYS A 65 -4.03 -1.64 -4.67
N GLY A 66 -3.16 -2.38 -3.99
CA GLY A 66 -1.98 -2.91 -4.65
C GLY A 66 -2.33 -3.84 -5.81
N ASN A 67 -3.32 -4.73 -5.63
CA ASN A 67 -3.78 -5.62 -6.70
C ASN A 67 -4.37 -4.83 -7.89
N GLU A 68 -5.20 -3.81 -7.62
CA GLU A 68 -5.68 -2.88 -8.66
C GLU A 68 -4.53 -2.22 -9.42
N LEU A 69 -3.50 -1.71 -8.72
CA LEU A 69 -2.33 -1.08 -9.32
C LEU A 69 -1.56 -2.03 -10.24
N PHE A 70 -1.39 -3.29 -9.85
CA PHE A 70 -0.75 -4.30 -10.71
C PHE A 70 -1.55 -4.59 -12.00
N LEU A 71 -2.86 -4.36 -12.01
CA LEU A 71 -3.71 -4.59 -13.17
C LEU A 71 -3.75 -3.40 -14.13
N ILE A 72 -3.62 -2.18 -13.62
CA ILE A 72 -3.91 -0.96 -14.39
C ILE A 72 -2.68 -0.08 -14.64
N GLU A 73 -1.65 -0.15 -13.81
CA GLU A 73 -0.49 0.74 -13.89
C GLU A 73 0.78 0.00 -14.30
N SER A 74 1.65 0.70 -15.05
CA SER A 74 3.02 0.29 -15.27
C SER A 74 3.93 1.04 -14.30
N PHE A 75 4.49 0.34 -13.32
CA PHE A 75 5.51 0.89 -12.41
C PHE A 75 6.78 0.04 -12.44
N SER A 76 7.91 0.68 -12.13
CA SER A 76 9.18 0.00 -11.98
C SER A 76 9.12 -0.99 -10.80
N TYR A 77 9.74 -2.17 -10.95
CA TYR A 77 9.96 -3.03 -9.79
C TYR A 77 10.75 -2.26 -8.71
N GLN A 78 10.52 -2.62 -7.44
CA GLN A 78 11.14 -1.94 -6.30
C GLN A 78 10.69 -0.49 -6.17
N THR A 79 9.39 -0.24 -6.37
CA THR A 79 8.80 1.08 -6.11
C THR A 79 8.17 1.10 -4.73
N ARG A 80 8.36 2.18 -3.97
CA ARG A 80 7.57 2.53 -2.79
C ARG A 80 6.58 3.61 -3.17
N ILE A 81 5.31 3.44 -2.77
CA ILE A 81 4.26 4.45 -2.93
C ILE A 81 3.73 4.79 -1.54
N THR A 82 3.69 6.08 -1.20
CA THR A 82 3.14 6.55 0.08
C THR A 82 1.87 7.36 -0.13
N ILE A 83 0.79 6.86 0.44
CA ILE A 83 -0.54 7.44 0.39
C ILE A 83 -0.77 8.26 1.67
N THR A 84 -1.17 9.52 1.50
CA THR A 84 -1.47 10.45 2.60
C THR A 84 -2.97 10.69 2.76
N ALA A 85 -3.35 11.48 3.76
CA ALA A 85 -4.76 11.80 4.03
C ALA A 85 -5.43 12.58 2.87
N ASN A 86 -4.64 13.25 2.02
CA ASN A 86 -5.15 14.00 0.88
C ASN A 86 -5.37 13.13 -0.35
N ASP A 87 -4.72 11.97 -0.40
CA ASP A 87 -4.75 11.09 -1.56
C ASP A 87 -5.96 10.17 -1.56
N VAL A 88 -6.67 10.07 -0.43
CA VAL A 88 -7.80 9.16 -0.25
C VAL A 88 -9.04 9.93 0.18
N MET A 89 -10.14 9.66 -0.52
CA MET A 89 -11.46 10.15 -0.15
C MET A 89 -12.48 9.01 -0.27
N ASN A 90 -13.25 8.78 0.79
CA ASN A 90 -14.29 7.75 0.86
C ASN A 90 -13.80 6.36 0.43
N GLY A 91 -12.59 5.97 0.85
CA GLY A 91 -11.98 4.67 0.57
C GLY A 91 -11.36 4.53 -0.82
N ASN A 92 -11.31 5.61 -1.61
CA ASN A 92 -10.74 5.59 -2.96
C ASN A 92 -9.53 6.50 -3.06
N ILE A 93 -8.50 6.07 -3.79
CA ILE A 93 -7.38 6.92 -4.14
C ILE A 93 -7.89 7.93 -5.18
N VAL A 94 -7.90 9.21 -4.82
CA VAL A 94 -8.37 10.31 -5.68
C VAL A 94 -7.23 11.07 -6.33
N THR A 95 -6.02 10.98 -5.77
CA THR A 95 -4.82 11.52 -6.40
C THR A 95 -4.46 10.66 -7.61
N PRO A 96 -4.28 11.24 -8.81
CA PRO A 96 -3.82 10.51 -9.98
C PRO A 96 -2.52 9.77 -9.70
N PHE A 97 -2.35 8.57 -10.26
CA PHE A 97 -1.21 7.70 -9.94
C PHE A 97 0.14 8.42 -10.04
N GLY A 98 0.43 9.09 -11.16
CA GLY A 98 1.69 9.82 -11.36
C GLY A 98 1.94 11.02 -10.42
N ASN A 99 0.96 11.40 -9.60
CA ASN A 99 1.08 12.46 -8.59
C ASN A 99 1.20 11.91 -7.16
N LEU A 100 1.12 10.59 -6.97
CA LEU A 100 1.37 9.97 -5.67
C LEU A 100 2.86 10.10 -5.31
N GLN A 101 3.16 10.12 -4.01
CA GLN A 101 4.55 10.13 -3.56
C GLN A 101 5.20 8.77 -3.86
N MET A 102 6.17 8.75 -4.78
CA MET A 102 6.89 7.55 -5.19
C MET A 102 8.40 7.65 -4.94
N GLU A 103 9.01 6.54 -4.58
CA GLU A 103 10.46 6.39 -4.37
C GLU A 103 10.91 5.04 -4.95
N GLU A 104 12.05 4.99 -5.65
CA GLU A 104 12.71 3.72 -6.00
C GLU A 104 13.57 3.24 -4.81
N ILE A 105 13.55 1.94 -4.49
CA ILE A 105 14.16 1.38 -3.26
C ILE A 105 15.07 0.17 -3.49
#